data_AF-A0A8B3EDV7-F1
#
_entry.id   AF-A0A8B3EDV7-F1
#
_cell.length_a   1.000
_cell.length_b   1.000
_cell.length_c   1.000
_cell.angle_alpha   90.00
_cell.angle_beta   90.00
_cell.angle_gamma   90.00
#
_symmetry.space_group_name_H-M   'P 1'
#
loop_
_entity.id
_entity.type
_entity.pdbx_description
1 polymer ?
#
loop_
_entity_poly.entity_id
_entity_poly.type
_entity_poly.pdbx_seq_one_letter_code
_entity_poly.pdbx_strand_id
1 'polypeptide(L)'
;MENAEQEFVSVVREYERVIYKVCYLYTTPNATLNDLYQEVVLNLWKAFPKFRRECKISTWIYRIALNTCISFIRKEKNIPEIVTLTQEADRTEETDETQAMLRQLYRMINRLGQLEKSIILLYLEEKSYEEIAEITGLTLTNVATKLSRIKDKLKKMNKEE
;
A
#
# COMPACT_ATOMS: atom_id res chain seq x y z
N MET A 1 -7.34 19.47 -23.99
CA MET A 1 -6.96 19.44 -22.56
C MET A 1 -8.12 18.95 -21.70
N GLU A 2 -9.34 19.48 -21.87
CA GLU A 2 -10.55 19.03 -21.12
C GLU A 2 -10.80 17.51 -21.13
N ASN A 3 -10.63 16.84 -22.28
CA ASN A 3 -10.95 15.39 -22.37
C ASN A 3 -9.98 14.51 -21.55
N ALA A 4 -8.67 14.82 -21.57
CA ALA A 4 -7.68 14.04 -20.81
C ALA A 4 -7.81 14.25 -19.29
N GLU A 5 -8.21 15.45 -18.87
CA GLU A 5 -8.49 15.75 -17.47
C GLU A 5 -9.74 15.00 -16.98
N GLN A 6 -10.82 15.01 -17.76
CA GLN A 6 -12.04 14.27 -17.44
C GLN A 6 -11.81 12.76 -17.40
N GLU A 7 -11.06 12.21 -18.37
CA GLU A 7 -10.67 10.79 -18.37
C GLU A 7 -9.87 10.45 -17.11
N PHE A 8 -8.88 11.27 -16.77
CA PHE A 8 -8.08 11.07 -15.57
C PHE A 8 -8.91 11.10 -14.29
N VAL A 9 -9.78 12.10 -14.13
CA VAL A 9 -10.66 12.20 -12.95
C VAL A 9 -11.58 10.98 -12.84
N SER A 10 -12.11 10.49 -13.95
CA SER A 10 -12.92 9.26 -13.96
C SER A 10 -12.11 8.06 -13.51
N VAL A 11 -10.88 7.89 -14.02
CA VAL A 11 -9.98 6.80 -13.62
C VAL A 11 -9.65 6.89 -12.13
N VAL A 12 -9.26 8.05 -11.62
CA VAL A 12 -8.92 8.20 -10.19
C VAL A 12 -10.12 7.87 -9.32
N ARG A 13 -11.34 8.30 -9.68
CA ARG A 13 -12.56 7.97 -8.96
C ARG A 13 -12.87 6.47 -8.98
N GLU A 14 -12.71 5.82 -10.13
CA GLU A 14 -12.93 4.37 -10.27
C GLU A 14 -11.98 3.57 -9.36
N TYR A 15 -10.71 4.00 -9.27
CA TYR A 15 -9.66 3.31 -8.50
C TYR A 15 -9.36 3.96 -7.15
N GLU A 16 -10.22 4.85 -6.66
CA GLU A 16 -10.00 5.62 -5.43
C GLU A 16 -9.76 4.69 -4.24
N ARG A 17 -10.61 3.66 -4.08
CA ARG A 17 -10.45 2.68 -3.00
C ARG A 17 -9.11 1.96 -3.03
N VAL A 18 -8.59 1.65 -4.22
CA VAL A 18 -7.29 1.01 -4.40
C VAL A 18 -6.18 1.96 -3.93
N ILE A 19 -6.23 3.22 -4.36
CA ILE A 19 -5.27 4.24 -3.97
C ILE A 19 -5.28 4.45 -2.46
N TYR A 20 -6.48 4.57 -1.85
CA TYR A 20 -6.63 4.72 -0.40
C TYR A 20 -6.07 3.54 0.38
N LYS A 21 -6.38 2.29 -0.01
CA LYS A 21 -5.85 1.10 0.65
C LYS A 21 -4.33 1.06 0.64
N VAL A 22 -3.72 1.41 -0.49
CA VAL A 22 -2.26 1.52 -0.61
C VAL A 22 -1.73 2.61 0.33
N CYS A 23 -2.28 3.82 0.27
CA CYS A 23 -1.79 4.93 1.11
C CYS A 23 -1.96 4.64 2.61
N TYR A 24 -3.09 4.03 3.00
CA TYR A 24 -3.37 3.67 4.39
C TYR A 24 -2.35 2.67 4.94
N LEU A 25 -1.97 1.66 4.16
CA LEU A 25 -0.95 0.67 4.54
C LEU A 25 0.43 1.29 4.87
N TYR A 26 0.71 2.45 4.28
CA TYR A 26 1.98 3.16 4.39
C TYR A 26 1.88 4.44 5.25
N THR A 27 0.74 4.69 5.88
CA THR A 27 0.57 5.84 6.78
C THR A 27 1.46 5.69 8.01
N THR A 28 2.10 6.78 8.42
CA THR A 28 2.90 6.90 9.64
C THR A 28 2.58 8.24 10.31
N PRO A 29 3.06 8.50 11.55
CA PRO A 29 2.88 9.81 12.17
C PRO A 29 3.43 10.98 11.34
N ASN A 30 4.46 10.75 10.51
CA ASN A 30 5.09 11.77 9.67
C ASN A 30 4.56 11.77 8.23
N ALA A 31 4.04 10.64 7.75
CA ALA A 31 3.43 10.50 6.43
C ALA A 31 1.93 10.25 6.57
N THR A 32 1.13 11.32 6.58
CA THR A 32 -0.33 11.19 6.74
C THR A 32 -0.98 10.57 5.51
N LEU A 33 -2.16 9.97 5.68
CA LEU A 33 -2.95 9.40 4.58
C LEU A 33 -3.21 10.42 3.47
N ASN A 34 -3.56 11.66 3.84
CA ASN A 34 -3.89 12.72 2.89
C ASN A 34 -2.66 13.15 2.09
N ASP A 35 -1.49 13.25 2.73
CA ASP A 35 -0.25 13.63 2.04
C ASP A 35 0.18 12.55 1.04
N LEU A 36 0.12 11.28 1.46
CA LEU A 36 0.40 10.15 0.58
C LEU A 36 -0.59 10.10 -0.60
N TYR A 37 -1.88 10.28 -0.33
CA TYR A 37 -2.91 10.27 -1.37
C TYR A 37 -2.68 11.38 -2.41
N GLN A 38 -2.42 12.61 -1.94
CA GLN A 38 -2.12 13.74 -2.82
C GLN A 38 -0.89 13.49 -3.69
N GLU A 39 0.20 12.99 -3.10
CA GLU A 39 1.43 12.69 -3.82
C GLU A 39 1.22 11.56 -4.84
N VAL A 40 0.43 10.53 -4.51
CA VAL A 40 0.06 9.46 -5.44
C VAL A 40 -0.76 10.01 -6.62
N VAL A 41 -1.81 10.79 -6.35
CA VAL A 41 -2.65 11.37 -7.41
C VAL A 41 -1.83 12.32 -8.30
N LEU A 42 -0.93 13.10 -7.73
CA LEU A 42 -0.02 13.97 -8.48
C LEU A 42 0.91 13.17 -9.40
N ASN A 43 1.50 12.07 -8.90
CA ASN A 43 2.37 11.22 -9.70
C ASN A 43 1.60 10.43 -10.76
N LEU A 44 0.35 10.03 -10.47
CA LEU A 44 -0.56 9.47 -11.46
C LEU A 44 -0.84 10.49 -12.58
N TRP A 45 -1.18 11.74 -12.24
CA TRP A 45 -1.44 12.79 -13.23
C TRP A 45 -0.23 13.05 -14.14
N LYS A 46 0.96 13.18 -13.56
CA LYS A 46 2.21 13.37 -14.33
C LYS A 46 2.51 12.21 -15.27
N ALA A 47 2.14 10.99 -14.89
CA ALA A 47 2.39 9.79 -15.66
C ALA A 47 1.27 9.45 -16.66
N PHE A 48 0.05 9.93 -16.44
CA PHE A 48 -1.14 9.57 -17.19
C PHE A 48 -1.00 9.79 -18.71
N PRO A 49 -0.47 10.93 -19.22
CA PRO A 49 -0.27 11.13 -20.66
C PRO A 49 0.71 10.13 -21.30
N LYS A 50 1.55 9.46 -20.50
CA LYS A 50 2.57 8.50 -20.95
C LYS A 50 2.11 7.05 -20.78
N PHE A 51 0.90 6.81 -20.28
CA PHE A 51 0.39 5.47 -20.06
C PHE A 51 0.09 4.78 -21.40
N ARG A 52 0.94 3.81 -21.78
CA ARG A 52 0.87 3.12 -23.08
C ARG A 52 -0.16 1.97 -23.16
N ARG A 53 -0.92 1.72 -22.09
CA ARG A 53 -1.93 0.63 -22.01
C ARG A 53 -1.38 -0.78 -22.29
N GLU A 54 -0.10 -1.00 -22.01
CA GLU A 54 0.57 -2.32 -22.13
C GLU A 54 0.20 -3.27 -20.97
N CYS A 55 -0.46 -2.76 -19.93
CA CYS A 55 -0.96 -3.52 -18.80
C CYS A 55 -2.33 -2.98 -18.37
N LYS A 56 -3.00 -3.69 -17.46
CA LYS A 56 -4.26 -3.23 -16.88
C LYS A 56 -4.03 -1.88 -16.17
N ILE A 57 -4.99 -0.97 -16.28
CA ILE A 57 -4.92 0.32 -15.60
C ILE A 57 -4.76 0.18 -14.08
N SER A 58 -5.39 -0.85 -13.49
CA SER A 58 -5.23 -1.18 -12.07
C SER A 58 -3.80 -1.57 -11.70
N THR A 59 -3.15 -2.41 -12.51
CA THR A 59 -1.72 -2.77 -12.36
C THR A 59 -0.83 -1.52 -12.39
N TRP A 60 -1.08 -0.62 -13.34
CA TRP A 60 -0.35 0.63 -13.48
C TRP A 60 -0.56 1.55 -12.27
N ILE A 61 -1.79 1.69 -11.78
CA ILE A 61 -2.12 2.48 -10.57
C ILE A 61 -1.44 1.89 -9.34
N TYR A 62 -1.53 0.58 -9.11
CA TYR A 62 -0.84 -0.07 -8.00
C TYR A 62 0.66 0.19 -8.05
N ARG A 63 1.29 0.07 -9.23
CA ARG A 63 2.73 0.31 -9.40
C ARG A 63 3.11 1.74 -9.01
N ILE A 64 2.37 2.75 -9.48
CA ILE A 64 2.64 4.15 -9.13
C ILE A 64 2.38 4.41 -7.66
N ALA A 65 1.25 3.95 -7.12
CA ALA A 65 0.86 4.17 -5.73
C ALA A 65 1.89 3.56 -4.75
N LEU A 66 2.26 2.30 -4.96
CA LEU A 66 3.23 1.59 -4.13
C LEU A 66 4.62 2.24 -4.20
N ASN A 67 5.11 2.53 -5.41
CA ASN A 67 6.42 3.16 -5.57
C ASN A 67 6.46 4.56 -4.94
N THR A 68 5.37 5.32 -5.05
CA THR A 68 5.24 6.65 -4.45
C THR A 68 5.28 6.55 -2.93
N CYS A 69 4.43 5.71 -2.32
CA CYS A 69 4.38 5.57 -0.86
C CYS A 69 5.72 5.06 -0.28
N ILE A 70 6.32 4.05 -0.91
CA ILE A 70 7.62 3.50 -0.46
C ILE A 70 8.72 4.57 -0.58
N SER A 71 8.72 5.35 -1.65
CA SER A 71 9.71 6.42 -1.85
C SER A 71 9.52 7.56 -0.86
N PHE A 72 8.27 7.92 -0.55
CA PHE A 72 7.94 8.94 0.44
C PHE A 72 8.50 8.55 1.82
N ILE A 73 8.16 7.35 2.31
CA ILE A 73 8.65 6.84 3.60
C ILE A 73 10.18 6.76 3.65
N ARG A 74 10.83 6.34 2.55
CA ARG A 74 12.30 6.26 2.50
C ARG A 74 12.96 7.63 2.65
N LYS A 75 12.34 8.70 2.13
CA LYS A 75 12.84 10.07 2.27
C LYS A 75 12.65 10.59 3.70
N GLU A 76 11.50 10.32 4.30
CA GLU A 76 11.18 10.74 5.67
C GLU A 76 12.07 10.13 6.74
N LYS A 77 12.50 8.87 6.58
CA LYS A 77 13.46 8.24 7.51
C LYS A 77 14.77 9.02 7.70
N ASN A 78 15.08 9.98 6.82
CA ASN A 78 16.26 10.83 6.93
C ASN A 78 16.01 12.15 7.69
N ILE A 79 14.79 12.39 8.17
CA ILE A 79 14.41 13.56 8.97
C ILE A 79 14.37 13.10 10.44
N PRO A 80 15.06 13.78 11.37
CA PRO A 80 15.01 13.42 12.78
C PRO A 80 13.58 13.48 13.31
N GLU A 81 13.19 12.41 14.00
CA GLU A 81 11.85 12.22 14.53
C GLU A 81 11.55 13.28 15.60
N ILE A 82 10.64 14.21 15.32
CA ILE A 82 10.04 15.06 16.34
C ILE A 82 9.00 14.19 17.04
N VAL A 83 9.41 13.54 18.12
CA VAL A 83 8.52 12.71 18.93
C VAL A 83 7.48 13.62 19.58
N THR A 84 6.32 13.72 18.96
CA THR A 84 5.13 14.23 19.63
C THR A 84 4.56 13.07 20.43
N LEU A 85 4.52 13.20 21.76
CA LEU A 85 3.86 12.26 22.67
C LEU A 85 2.34 12.34 22.47
N THR A 86 1.86 11.86 21.33
CA THR A 86 0.44 11.63 21.11
C THR A 86 0.12 10.23 21.61
N GLN A 87 -0.55 10.20 22.76
CA GLN A 87 -1.28 9.04 23.26
C GLN A 87 -2.18 8.51 22.14
N GLU A 88 -1.97 7.28 21.70
CA GLU A 88 -2.90 6.59 20.82
C GLU A 88 -4.24 6.47 21.56
N ALA A 89 -5.22 7.27 21.13
CA ALA A 89 -6.61 7.09 21.51
C ALA A 89 -7.19 5.93 20.70
N ASP A 90 -6.79 4.70 21.02
CA ASP A 90 -7.51 3.50 20.58
C ASP A 90 -8.67 3.31 21.56
N ARG A 91 -9.71 4.15 21.42
CA ARG A 91 -10.98 3.99 22.13
C ARG A 91 -12.09 3.73 21.14
N THR A 92 -12.24 2.45 20.81
CA THR A 92 -13.54 1.87 20.48
C THR A 92 -13.64 0.55 21.22
N GLU A 93 -14.28 0.57 22.38
CA GLU A 93 -14.78 -0.64 23.02
C GLU A 93 -15.91 -1.17 22.15
N GLU A 94 -15.71 -2.29 21.44
CA GLU A 94 -16.81 -3.10 20.91
C GLU A 94 -16.38 -4.53 20.58
N THR A 95 -17.21 -5.45 21.03
CA THR A 95 -17.09 -6.91 21.16
C THR A 95 -17.31 -7.66 19.85
N ASP A 96 -16.33 -7.62 18.95
CA ASP A 96 -16.30 -8.53 17.79
C ASP A 96 -14.90 -9.16 17.67
N GLU A 97 -14.83 -10.48 17.90
CA GLU A 97 -13.60 -11.28 17.77
C GLU A 97 -12.98 -11.10 16.38
N THR A 98 -13.80 -10.94 15.34
CA THR A 98 -13.36 -10.71 13.96
C THR A 98 -12.59 -9.40 13.84
N GLN A 99 -13.09 -8.33 14.44
CA GLN A 99 -12.44 -7.01 14.41
C GLN A 99 -11.13 -7.02 15.21
N ALA A 100 -11.09 -7.75 16.33
CA ALA A 100 -9.86 -7.93 17.10
C ALA A 100 -8.79 -8.68 16.29
N MET A 101 -9.16 -9.78 15.62
CA MET A 101 -8.26 -10.53 14.74
C MET A 101 -7.76 -9.68 13.56
N LEU A 102 -8.64 -8.88 12.94
CA LEU A 102 -8.25 -7.97 11.87
C LEU A 102 -7.24 -6.91 12.35
N ARG A 103 -7.48 -6.28 13.50
CA ARG A 103 -6.54 -5.32 14.09
C ARG A 103 -5.18 -5.95 14.36
N GLN A 104 -5.16 -7.17 14.90
CA GLN A 104 -3.92 -7.91 15.15
C GLN A 104 -3.16 -8.18 13.84
N LEU A 105 -3.86 -8.65 12.80
CA LEU A 105 -3.26 -8.87 11.48
C LEU A 105 -2.64 -7.58 10.92
N TYR A 106 -3.34 -6.45 10.99
CA TYR A 106 -2.81 -5.17 10.52
C TYR A 106 -1.57 -4.71 11.33
N ARG A 107 -1.55 -4.92 12.65
CA ARG A 107 -0.37 -4.65 13.49
C ARG A 107 0.83 -5.50 13.06
N MET A 108 0.62 -6.78 12.78
CA MET A 108 1.69 -7.68 12.30
C MET A 108 2.19 -7.29 10.91
N ILE A 109 1.27 -6.98 9.98
CA ILE A 109 1.62 -6.48 8.64
C ILE A 109 2.44 -5.19 8.75
N ASN A 110 2.13 -4.33 9.73
CA ASN A 110 2.89 -3.10 9.92
C ASN A 110 4.34 -3.29 10.34
N ARG A 111 4.69 -4.45 10.93
CA ARG A 111 6.05 -4.86 11.28
C ARG A 111 6.83 -5.47 10.10
N LEU A 112 6.19 -5.69 8.96
CA LEU A 112 6.83 -6.20 7.75
C LEU A 112 7.67 -5.10 7.06
N GLY A 113 8.67 -5.52 6.28
CA GLY A 113 9.41 -4.61 5.42
C GLY A 113 8.52 -4.01 4.32
N GLN A 114 8.88 -2.83 3.79
CA GLN A 114 8.03 -2.10 2.84
C GLN A 114 7.63 -2.91 1.59
N LEU A 115 8.56 -3.72 1.06
CA LEU A 115 8.30 -4.63 -0.06
C LEU A 115 7.45 -5.85 0.35
N GLU A 116 7.61 -6.33 1.57
CA GLU A 116 6.79 -7.43 2.10
C GLU A 116 5.33 -6.97 2.24
N LYS A 117 5.11 -5.76 2.76
CA LYS A 117 3.80 -5.10 2.82
C LYS A 117 3.12 -5.02 1.45
N SER A 118 3.85 -4.59 0.41
CA SER A 118 3.28 -4.50 -0.94
C SER A 118 2.86 -5.87 -1.48
N ILE A 119 3.67 -6.91 -1.26
CA ILE A 119 3.39 -8.26 -1.76
C ILE A 119 2.14 -8.83 -1.08
N ILE A 120 2.06 -8.72 0.26
CA ILE A 120 0.90 -9.26 0.99
C ILE A 120 -0.38 -8.49 0.68
N LEU A 121 -0.31 -7.16 0.53
CA LEU A 121 -1.46 -6.35 0.12
C LEU A 121 -2.02 -6.84 -1.22
N LEU A 122 -1.17 -6.95 -2.24
CA LEU A 122 -1.62 -7.36 -3.58
C LEU A 122 -2.18 -8.78 -3.58
N TYR A 123 -1.62 -9.67 -2.76
CA TYR A 123 -2.16 -11.01 -2.58
C TYR A 123 -3.56 -11.01 -1.92
N LEU A 124 -3.78 -10.14 -0.92
CA LEU A 124 -5.09 -9.94 -0.30
C LEU A 124 -6.11 -9.29 -1.23
N GLU A 125 -5.64 -8.48 -2.19
CA GLU A 125 -6.44 -7.93 -3.30
C GLU A 125 -6.60 -8.93 -4.47
N GLU A 126 -6.37 -10.22 -4.22
CA GLU A 126 -6.55 -11.35 -5.14
C GLU A 126 -5.76 -11.25 -6.45
N LYS A 127 -4.64 -10.52 -6.44
CA LYS A 127 -3.76 -10.43 -7.62
C LYS A 127 -3.05 -11.74 -7.87
N SER A 128 -2.97 -12.12 -9.14
CA SER A 128 -2.19 -13.30 -9.55
C SER A 128 -0.71 -13.08 -9.27
N TYR A 129 0.08 -14.15 -9.20
CA TYR A 129 1.52 -14.00 -8.94
C TYR A 129 2.22 -13.26 -10.09
N GLU A 130 1.71 -13.39 -11.31
CA GLU A 130 2.15 -12.66 -12.50
C GLU A 130 1.83 -11.17 -12.35
N GLU A 131 0.62 -10.80 -11.92
CA GLU A 131 0.26 -9.40 -11.68
C GLU A 131 1.10 -8.80 -10.55
N ILE A 132 1.33 -9.54 -9.46
CA ILE A 132 2.20 -9.08 -8.36
C ILE A 132 3.63 -8.87 -8.86
N ALA A 133 4.16 -9.80 -9.67
CA ALA A 133 5.48 -9.69 -10.27
C ALA A 133 5.57 -8.44 -11.15
N GLU A 134 4.55 -8.22 -12.00
CA GLU A 134 4.48 -7.05 -12.86
C GLU A 134 4.40 -5.74 -12.06
N ILE A 135 3.59 -5.69 -11.00
CA ILE A 135 3.42 -4.50 -10.16
C ILE A 135 4.70 -4.18 -9.39
N THR A 136 5.34 -5.20 -8.79
CA THR A 136 6.49 -5.03 -7.89
C THR A 136 7.84 -5.01 -8.61
N GLY A 137 7.89 -5.39 -9.90
CA GLY A 137 9.13 -5.52 -10.66
C GLY A 137 9.97 -6.74 -10.27
N LEU A 138 9.37 -7.71 -9.58
CA LEU A 138 10.02 -8.96 -9.18
C LEU A 138 9.80 -10.06 -10.21
N THR A 139 10.59 -11.13 -10.16
CA THR A 139 10.30 -12.33 -10.94
C THR A 139 9.19 -13.15 -10.27
N LEU A 140 8.43 -13.92 -11.07
CA LEU A 140 7.35 -14.79 -10.59
C LEU A 140 7.83 -15.72 -9.45
N THR A 141 8.99 -16.35 -9.63
CA THR A 141 9.62 -17.23 -8.62
C THR A 141 9.94 -16.48 -7.32
N ASN A 142 10.39 -15.23 -7.43
CA ASN A 142 10.72 -14.41 -6.27
C ASN A 142 9.45 -13.99 -5.52
N VAL A 143 8.36 -13.66 -6.23
CA VAL A 143 7.04 -13.42 -5.63
C VAL A 143 6.57 -14.64 -4.85
N ALA A 144 6.54 -15.82 -5.46
CA ALA A 144 6.10 -17.05 -4.81
C ALA A 144 6.93 -17.35 -3.54
N THR A 145 8.25 -17.25 -3.64
CA THR A 145 9.17 -17.49 -2.52
C THR A 145 8.98 -16.48 -1.40
N LYS A 146 8.90 -15.18 -1.72
CA LYS A 146 8.68 -14.12 -0.74
C LYS A 146 7.33 -14.25 -0.06
N LEU A 147 6.26 -14.50 -0.82
CA LEU A 147 4.92 -14.64 -0.26
C LEU A 147 4.85 -15.81 0.74
N SER A 148 5.46 -16.94 0.41
CA SER A 148 5.58 -18.07 1.36
C SER A 148 6.28 -17.65 2.66
N ARG A 149 7.45 -16.99 2.55
CA ARG A 149 8.20 -16.49 3.71
C ARG A 149 7.43 -15.44 4.52
N ILE A 150 6.68 -14.56 3.87
CA ILE A 150 5.84 -13.55 4.54
C ILE A 150 4.75 -14.25 5.35
N LYS A 151 4.05 -15.24 4.76
CA LYS A 151 3.03 -16.04 5.47
C LYS A 151 3.62 -16.75 6.69
N ASP A 152 4.82 -17.32 6.56
CA ASP A 152 5.51 -17.97 7.69
C ASP A 152 5.93 -16.98 8.77
N LYS A 153 6.41 -15.79 8.38
CA LYS A 153 6.76 -14.71 9.31
C LYS A 153 5.54 -14.24 10.11
N LEU A 154 4.40 -14.03 9.44
CA LEU A 154 3.14 -13.70 10.10
C LEU A 154 2.69 -14.83 11.05
N LYS A 155 2.73 -16.10 10.62
CA LYS A 155 2.40 -17.23 11.50
C LYS A 155 3.28 -17.31 12.75
N LYS A 156 4.57 -16.98 12.66
CA LYS A 156 5.48 -16.95 13.82
C LYS A 156 5.14 -15.82 14.77
N MET A 157 4.90 -14.61 14.25
CA MET A 157 4.47 -13.46 15.06
C MET A 157 3.18 -13.76 15.85
N ASN A 158 2.23 -14.48 15.25
CA ASN A 158 0.98 -14.86 15.91
C ASN A 158 1.15 -15.94 17.01
N LYS A 159 2.30 -16.61 17.09
CA LYS A 159 2.58 -17.61 18.14
C LYS A 159 3.40 -17.04 19.30
N GLU A 160 4.00 -15.88 19.10
CA GLU A 160 4.85 -15.18 20.07
C GLU A 160 4.06 -14.16 20.90
N GLU A 161 2.84 -13.82 20.49
CA GLU A 161 1.83 -13.04 21.24
C GLU A 161 0.90 -13.98 22.01
#